data_AF-A0A1A8PYZ6-F1
#
_entry.id   AF-A0A1A8PYZ6-F1
#
_cell.length_a   1.000
_cell.length_b   1.000
_cell.length_c   1.000
_cell.angle_alpha   90.00
_cell.angle_beta   90.00
_cell.angle_gamma   90.00
#
_symmetry.space_group_name_H-M   'P 1'
#
loop_
_entity.id
_entity.type
_entity.pdbx_description
1 polymer ?
#
loop_
_entity_poly.entity_id
_entity_poly.type
_entity_poly.pdbx_seq_one_letter_code
_entity_poly.pdbx_strand_id
1 'polypeptide(L)'
;VGLLMAVFSAKGTWYGWLLAPNLFVSMLCPIVSSALSSVVSRWDLPVFTLPFNILVCSHIAATGSTHPYFPVVDFQPKLHLHQNNSFENLNLPQLFLSVPVGVGQVFGCDSPWTAGLILLALLLCSPTICFHAILGSAAGLVLAAPHMDVYSGMWGYNSVLSCIAIGGVFYALTWQTHMLALICAFFCAYMTSAISKLMSVLALPACTWPFCLSTLIFLLLSSENPAMCRLPLSSVSYPEENRHYLKQLKASGKALTHNRVGNLQESEANDQLEVESDPSDSVKVQEM
;
A
#
# COMPACT_ATOMS: atom_id res chain seq x y z
N VAL A 1 0.69 -7.39 15.88
CA VAL A 1 1.01 -8.71 16.48
C VAL A 1 -0.01 -9.08 17.53
N GLY A 2 -0.11 -8.33 18.64
CA GLY A 2 -0.96 -8.74 19.77
C GLY A 2 -2.45 -8.96 19.49
N LEU A 3 -3.07 -8.11 18.66
CA LEU A 3 -4.47 -8.31 18.27
C LEU A 3 -4.67 -9.67 17.59
N LEU A 4 -3.87 -10.01 16.59
CA LEU A 4 -4.05 -11.24 15.83
C LEU A 4 -3.61 -12.50 16.60
N MET A 5 -2.63 -12.38 17.51
CA MET A 5 -2.33 -13.49 18.43
C MET A 5 -3.54 -13.81 19.32
N ALA A 6 -4.28 -12.80 19.77
CA ALA A 6 -5.53 -13.01 20.50
C ALA A 6 -6.64 -13.59 19.61
N VAL A 7 -6.81 -13.06 18.39
CA VAL A 7 -7.83 -13.55 17.43
C VAL A 7 -7.60 -15.02 17.05
N PHE A 8 -6.34 -15.44 16.88
CA PHE A 8 -6.01 -16.82 16.50
C PHE A 8 -5.87 -17.78 17.67
N SER A 9 -6.00 -17.32 18.91
CA SER A 9 -5.94 -18.18 20.09
C SER A 9 -7.19 -19.04 20.23
N ALA A 10 -7.04 -20.36 20.36
CA ALA A 10 -8.16 -21.27 20.60
C ALA A 10 -8.64 -21.24 22.07
N LYS A 11 -7.94 -20.55 22.98
CA LYS A 11 -8.33 -20.43 24.40
C LYS A 11 -9.43 -19.40 24.67
N GLY A 12 -9.84 -18.63 23.66
CA GLY A 12 -10.90 -17.64 23.77
C GLY A 12 -10.48 -16.35 24.49
N THR A 13 -11.47 -15.62 25.01
CA THR A 13 -11.26 -14.30 25.63
C THR A 13 -10.60 -14.41 27.01
N TRP A 14 -9.88 -13.37 27.42
CA TRP A 14 -9.28 -13.24 28.76
C TRP A 14 -8.26 -14.34 29.16
N TYR A 15 -7.63 -15.01 28.21
CA TYR A 15 -6.53 -15.92 28.49
C TYR A 15 -5.23 -15.17 28.82
N GLY A 16 -5.07 -14.78 30.09
CA GLY A 16 -3.97 -13.91 30.56
C GLY A 16 -2.56 -14.41 30.27
N TRP A 17 -2.35 -15.73 30.21
CA TRP A 17 -1.06 -16.32 29.86
C TRP A 17 -0.58 -15.95 28.45
N LEU A 18 -1.50 -15.60 27.53
CA LEU A 18 -1.16 -15.16 26.18
C LEU A 18 -0.36 -13.85 26.16
N LEU A 19 -0.39 -13.07 27.26
CA LEU A 19 0.41 -11.85 27.38
C LEU A 19 1.91 -12.14 27.26
N ALA A 20 2.40 -13.25 27.81
CA ALA A 20 3.82 -13.59 27.78
C ALA A 20 4.38 -13.78 26.36
N PRO A 21 3.83 -14.70 25.51
CA PRO A 21 4.29 -14.82 24.13
C PRO A 21 3.98 -13.55 23.32
N ASN A 22 2.89 -12.83 23.60
CA ASN A 22 2.58 -11.59 22.89
C ASN A 22 3.62 -10.49 23.15
N LEU A 23 4.05 -10.30 24.39
CA LEU A 23 5.14 -9.38 24.74
C LEU A 23 6.43 -9.78 24.06
N PHE A 24 6.79 -11.07 24.13
CA PHE A 24 8.02 -11.58 23.50
C PHE A 24 8.04 -11.34 21.98
N VAL A 25 6.97 -11.73 21.27
CA VAL A 25 6.88 -11.56 19.81
C VAL A 25 6.83 -10.06 19.44
N SER A 26 6.21 -9.22 20.27
CA SER A 26 6.22 -7.76 20.08
C SER A 26 7.62 -7.15 20.25
N MET A 27 8.43 -7.65 21.18
CA MET A 27 9.83 -7.23 21.35
C MET A 27 10.71 -7.61 20.14
N LEU A 28 10.35 -8.66 19.39
CA LEU A 28 11.06 -9.04 18.17
C LEU A 28 10.71 -8.16 16.96
N CYS A 29 9.60 -7.41 17.01
CA CYS A 29 9.15 -6.58 15.89
C CYS A 29 10.22 -5.58 15.43
N PRO A 30 10.84 -4.75 16.30
CA PRO A 30 11.89 -3.81 15.89
C PRO A 30 13.11 -4.51 15.29
N ILE A 31 13.48 -5.69 15.80
CA ILE A 31 14.63 -6.47 15.31
C ILE A 31 14.38 -6.92 13.86
N VAL A 32 13.22 -7.55 13.61
CA VAL A 32 12.84 -7.99 12.26
C VAL A 32 12.65 -6.81 11.32
N SER A 33 12.05 -5.71 11.79
CA SER A 33 11.92 -4.46 11.02
C SER A 33 13.28 -3.90 10.61
N SER A 34 14.25 -3.84 11.52
CA SER A 34 15.60 -3.35 11.24
C SER A 34 16.32 -4.25 10.23
N ALA A 35 16.23 -5.57 10.40
CA ALA A 35 16.83 -6.53 9.48
C ALA A 35 16.25 -6.39 8.07
N LEU A 36 14.92 -6.33 7.94
CA LEU A 36 14.26 -6.13 6.65
C LEU A 36 14.59 -4.77 6.04
N SER A 37 14.58 -3.70 6.85
CA SER A 37 14.90 -2.34 6.40
C SER A 37 16.30 -2.26 5.80
N SER A 38 17.29 -2.96 6.36
CA SER A 38 18.66 -3.03 5.81
C SER A 38 18.74 -3.61 4.39
N VAL A 39 17.75 -4.42 4.02
CA VAL A 39 17.63 -5.01 2.68
C VAL A 39 16.79 -4.12 1.77
N VAL A 40 15.56 -3.79 2.18
CA VAL A 40 14.58 -3.10 1.30
C VAL A 40 14.91 -1.63 1.06
N SER A 41 15.65 -0.99 1.97
CA SER A 41 16.10 0.40 1.81
C SER A 41 17.00 0.60 0.59
N ARG A 42 17.68 -0.45 0.11
CA ARG A 42 18.49 -0.39 -1.13
C ARG A 42 17.66 -0.06 -2.38
N TRP A 43 16.37 -0.37 -2.35
CA TRP A 43 15.41 -0.04 -3.41
C TRP A 43 14.49 1.12 -3.04
N ASP A 44 14.75 1.78 -1.91
CA ASP A 44 13.90 2.84 -1.34
C ASP A 44 12.43 2.35 -1.21
N LEU A 45 12.28 1.14 -0.66
CA LEU A 45 10.99 0.48 -0.39
C LEU A 45 10.70 0.38 1.11
N PRO A 46 9.44 0.50 1.53
CA PRO A 46 9.04 0.34 2.92
C PRO A 46 8.98 -1.14 3.31
N VAL A 47 9.16 -1.45 4.61
CA VAL A 47 9.02 -2.82 5.14
C VAL A 47 7.57 -3.26 5.31
N PHE A 48 6.61 -2.32 5.25
CA PHE A 48 5.19 -2.56 5.50
C PHE A 48 4.93 -3.36 6.78
N THR A 49 4.01 -4.32 6.72
CA THR A 49 3.65 -5.23 7.81
C THR A 49 4.39 -6.57 7.70
N LEU A 50 5.45 -6.67 6.89
CA LEU A 50 6.28 -7.90 6.80
C LEU A 50 6.80 -8.38 8.16
N PRO A 51 7.31 -7.53 9.07
CA PRO A 51 7.73 -7.97 10.40
C PRO A 51 6.59 -8.65 11.16
N PHE A 52 5.39 -8.05 11.11
CA PHE A 52 4.19 -8.61 11.72
C PHE A 52 3.82 -9.97 11.11
N ASN A 53 3.81 -10.09 9.78
CA ASN A 53 3.44 -11.32 9.09
C ASN A 53 4.42 -12.46 9.44
N ILE A 54 5.73 -12.20 9.38
CA ILE A 54 6.77 -13.17 9.74
C ILE A 54 6.57 -13.64 11.17
N LEU A 55 6.45 -12.71 12.11
CA LEU A 55 6.39 -13.03 13.53
C LEU A 55 5.10 -13.75 13.94
N VAL A 56 3.94 -13.35 13.41
CA VAL A 56 2.67 -14.05 13.67
C VAL A 56 2.69 -15.45 13.05
N CYS A 57 3.14 -15.59 11.80
CA CYS A 57 3.23 -16.91 11.17
C CYS A 57 4.24 -17.81 11.91
N SER A 58 5.40 -17.28 12.34
CA SER A 58 6.36 -18.04 13.15
C SER A 58 5.78 -18.47 14.49
N HIS A 59 5.02 -17.61 15.16
CA HIS A 59 4.34 -17.96 16.41
C HIS A 59 3.33 -19.10 16.18
N ILE A 60 2.46 -18.96 15.18
CA ILE A 60 1.44 -19.97 14.86
C ILE A 60 2.08 -21.29 14.43
N ALA A 61 3.17 -21.25 13.65
CA ALA A 61 3.91 -22.45 13.26
C ALA A 61 4.56 -23.15 14.46
N ALA A 62 5.03 -22.38 15.45
CA ALA A 62 5.67 -22.94 16.64
C ALA A 62 4.67 -23.53 17.65
N THR A 63 3.47 -22.96 17.74
CA THR A 63 2.43 -23.46 18.64
C THR A 63 1.52 -24.47 17.95
N GLY A 64 0.89 -24.11 16.84
CA GLY A 64 -0.09 -24.95 16.16
C GLY A 64 -1.33 -25.24 17.03
N SER A 65 -2.21 -26.10 16.52
CA SER A 65 -3.51 -26.38 17.14
C SER A 65 -3.44 -27.33 18.34
N THR A 66 -2.38 -28.13 18.45
CA THR A 66 -2.24 -29.19 19.47
C THR A 66 -1.38 -28.78 20.67
N HIS A 67 -0.82 -27.57 20.69
CA HIS A 67 0.06 -27.15 21.77
C HIS A 67 -0.69 -26.99 23.11
N PRO A 68 -0.16 -27.53 24.22
CA PRO A 68 -0.90 -27.63 25.50
C PRO A 68 -1.28 -26.27 26.11
N TYR A 69 -0.37 -25.29 26.04
CA TYR A 69 -0.58 -23.97 26.64
C TYR A 69 -1.21 -22.95 25.69
N PHE A 70 -0.62 -22.77 24.50
CA PHE A 70 -1.02 -21.76 23.51
C PHE A 70 -1.58 -22.35 22.21
N PRO A 71 -2.66 -23.16 22.25
CA PRO A 71 -3.24 -23.71 21.03
C PRO A 71 -3.83 -22.60 20.17
N VAL A 72 -3.60 -22.67 18.86
CA VAL A 72 -4.19 -21.75 17.87
C VAL A 72 -5.35 -22.41 17.12
N VAL A 73 -6.21 -21.60 16.52
CA VAL A 73 -7.27 -22.08 15.62
C VAL A 73 -6.68 -22.89 14.47
N ASP A 74 -7.38 -23.94 14.06
CA ASP A 74 -6.89 -24.83 13.01
C ASP A 74 -7.17 -24.26 11.62
N PHE A 75 -6.13 -24.18 10.79
CA PHE A 75 -6.20 -23.63 9.43
C PHE A 75 -6.14 -24.75 8.40
N GLN A 76 -7.27 -25.39 8.14
CA GLN A 76 -7.34 -26.48 7.17
C GLN A 76 -7.59 -25.98 5.74
N PRO A 77 -7.01 -26.63 4.71
CA PRO A 77 -7.37 -26.37 3.32
C PRO A 77 -8.86 -26.65 3.11
N LYS A 78 -9.61 -25.66 2.59
CA LYS A 78 -10.98 -25.87 2.14
C LYS A 78 -10.95 -26.71 0.84
N LEU A 79 -10.91 -28.03 0.96
CA LEU A 79 -10.82 -28.97 -0.17
C LEU A 79 -12.16 -29.06 -0.95
N HIS A 80 -13.26 -28.61 -0.36
CA HIS A 80 -14.58 -28.66 -1.00
C HIS A 80 -14.82 -27.42 -1.86
N LEU A 81 -14.87 -27.61 -3.19
CA LEU A 81 -15.49 -26.67 -4.13
C LEU A 81 -16.99 -26.62 -3.85
N HIS A 82 -17.41 -25.90 -2.82
CA HIS A 82 -18.82 -25.51 -2.67
C HIS A 82 -19.12 -24.42 -3.70
N GLN A 83 -19.39 -24.86 -4.92
CA GLN A 83 -20.00 -24.04 -5.97
C GLN A 83 -21.49 -23.96 -5.67
N ASN A 84 -21.83 -23.16 -4.67
CA ASN A 84 -23.23 -22.84 -4.42
C ASN A 84 -23.58 -21.65 -5.32
N ASN A 85 -24.52 -21.84 -6.25
CA ASN A 85 -25.03 -20.82 -7.17
C ASN A 85 -25.86 -19.77 -6.39
N SER A 86 -25.20 -19.06 -5.46
CA SER A 86 -25.78 -18.27 -4.37
C SER A 86 -26.21 -16.87 -4.79
N PHE A 87 -26.34 -16.59 -6.10
CA PHE A 87 -26.77 -15.27 -6.56
C PHE A 87 -28.23 -14.98 -6.19
N GLU A 88 -29.07 -16.01 -5.97
CA GLU A 88 -30.48 -15.85 -5.59
C GLU A 88 -30.70 -15.49 -4.10
N ASN A 89 -29.67 -15.57 -3.24
CA ASN A 89 -29.78 -15.27 -1.80
C ASN A 89 -28.79 -14.18 -1.34
N LEU A 90 -28.40 -13.27 -2.23
CA LEU A 90 -27.52 -12.15 -1.87
C LEU A 90 -28.26 -11.13 -1.00
N ASN A 91 -27.84 -10.99 0.25
CA ASN A 91 -28.34 -9.96 1.15
C ASN A 91 -27.59 -8.66 0.85
N LEU A 92 -28.16 -7.83 -0.03
CA LEU A 92 -27.58 -6.56 -0.46
C LEU A 92 -27.18 -5.66 0.74
N PRO A 93 -28.01 -5.47 1.79
CA PRO A 93 -27.57 -4.75 2.99
C PRO A 93 -26.30 -5.30 3.64
N GLN A 94 -26.17 -6.62 3.79
CA GLN A 94 -24.97 -7.24 4.35
C GLN A 94 -23.77 -7.10 3.42
N LEU A 95 -24.00 -7.12 2.10
CA LEU A 95 -22.98 -6.85 1.10
C LEU A 95 -22.44 -5.43 1.24
N PHE A 96 -23.30 -4.42 1.41
CA PHE A 96 -22.87 -3.05 1.67
C PHE A 96 -22.12 -2.92 3.00
N LEU A 97 -22.57 -3.60 4.07
CA LEU A 97 -21.89 -3.60 5.37
C LEU A 97 -20.53 -4.32 5.34
N SER A 98 -20.31 -5.24 4.39
CA SER A 98 -19.01 -5.91 4.25
C SER A 98 -17.89 -4.94 3.85
N VAL A 99 -18.20 -3.81 3.20
CA VAL A 99 -17.22 -2.79 2.79
C VAL A 99 -16.56 -2.12 4.01
N PRO A 100 -17.29 -1.49 4.95
CA PRO A 100 -16.68 -0.97 6.17
C PRO A 100 -16.06 -2.09 7.01
N VAL A 101 -16.72 -3.26 7.15
CA VAL A 101 -16.16 -4.39 7.91
C VAL A 101 -14.82 -4.85 7.33
N GLY A 102 -14.64 -4.84 6.01
CA GLY A 102 -13.35 -5.13 5.37
C GLY A 102 -12.24 -4.16 5.76
N VAL A 103 -12.57 -2.90 6.08
CA VAL A 103 -11.62 -1.94 6.67
C VAL A 103 -11.32 -2.31 8.12
N GLY A 104 -12.33 -2.73 8.89
CA GLY A 104 -12.15 -3.25 10.25
C GLY A 104 -11.24 -4.48 10.33
N GLN A 105 -11.34 -5.37 9.33
CA GLN A 105 -10.54 -6.59 9.25
C GLN A 105 -9.03 -6.34 9.08
N VAL A 106 -8.61 -5.11 8.71
CA VAL A 106 -7.19 -4.71 8.77
C VAL A 106 -6.61 -4.93 10.18
N PHE A 107 -7.43 -4.75 11.21
CA PHE A 107 -7.09 -4.99 12.61
C PHE A 107 -7.69 -6.29 13.17
N GLY A 108 -8.26 -7.15 12.32
CA GLY A 108 -8.97 -8.37 12.72
C GLY A 108 -10.28 -8.11 13.44
N CYS A 109 -10.96 -6.99 13.15
CA CYS A 109 -12.23 -6.62 13.76
C CYS A 109 -13.38 -6.82 12.77
N ASP A 110 -14.38 -7.63 13.13
CA ASP A 110 -15.55 -7.95 12.32
C ASP A 110 -16.78 -7.07 12.65
N SER A 111 -16.75 -6.32 13.75
CA SER A 111 -17.82 -5.40 14.16
C SER A 111 -17.95 -4.18 13.22
N PRO A 112 -19.12 -3.93 12.61
CA PRO A 112 -19.36 -2.75 11.79
C PRO A 112 -19.14 -1.42 12.53
N TRP A 113 -19.39 -1.39 13.84
CA TRP A 113 -19.17 -0.20 14.67
C TRP A 113 -17.68 0.13 14.80
N THR A 114 -16.86 -0.88 15.08
CA THR A 114 -15.40 -0.73 15.16
C THR A 114 -14.83 -0.30 13.81
N ALA A 115 -15.32 -0.90 12.72
CA ALA A 115 -14.99 -0.48 11.37
C ALA A 115 -15.35 1.00 11.10
N GLY A 116 -16.52 1.45 11.55
CA GLY A 116 -16.94 2.85 11.46
C GLY A 116 -16.01 3.81 12.21
N LEU A 117 -15.55 3.44 13.41
CA LEU A 117 -14.57 4.22 14.16
C LEU A 117 -13.20 4.28 13.46
N ILE A 118 -12.75 3.17 12.88
CA ILE A 118 -11.51 3.14 12.09
C ILE A 118 -11.64 4.05 10.86
N LEU A 119 -12.75 3.97 10.13
CA LEU A 119 -13.01 4.85 8.99
C LEU A 119 -13.06 6.33 9.40
N LEU A 120 -13.67 6.65 10.53
CA LEU A 120 -13.66 8.01 11.08
C LEU A 120 -12.24 8.48 11.39
N ALA A 121 -11.41 7.63 12.01
CA ALA A 121 -10.01 7.95 12.27
C ALA A 121 -9.21 8.17 10.98
N LEU A 122 -9.43 7.35 9.93
CA LEU A 122 -8.83 7.55 8.62
C LEU A 122 -9.29 8.87 7.98
N LEU A 123 -10.59 9.18 8.05
CA LEU A 123 -11.18 10.41 7.50
C LEU A 123 -10.61 11.67 8.17
N LEU A 124 -10.44 11.64 9.50
CA LEU A 124 -9.84 12.74 10.26
C LEU A 124 -8.35 12.93 9.93
N CYS A 125 -7.63 11.86 9.62
CA CYS A 125 -6.23 11.92 9.22
C CYS A 125 -6.08 12.42 7.76
N SER A 126 -6.82 11.82 6.84
CA SER A 126 -6.81 12.15 5.42
C SER A 126 -8.09 11.60 4.76
N PRO A 127 -8.99 12.47 4.27
CA PRO A 127 -10.15 12.05 3.49
C PRO A 127 -9.77 11.18 2.29
N THR A 128 -8.60 11.42 1.72
CA THR A 128 -8.09 10.68 0.57
C THR A 128 -7.69 9.25 0.93
N ILE A 129 -7.09 9.03 2.10
CA ILE A 129 -6.82 7.69 2.64
C ILE A 129 -8.15 6.97 2.91
N CYS A 130 -9.10 7.63 3.57
CA CYS A 130 -10.41 7.04 3.85
C CYS A 130 -11.14 6.61 2.56
N PHE A 131 -11.09 7.45 1.52
CA PHE A 131 -11.69 7.15 0.22
C PHE A 131 -11.06 5.89 -0.42
N HIS A 132 -9.73 5.80 -0.47
CA HIS A 132 -9.05 4.63 -1.02
C HIS A 132 -9.24 3.38 -0.15
N ALA A 133 -9.43 3.53 1.17
CA ALA A 133 -9.77 2.43 2.05
C ALA A 133 -11.11 1.79 1.63
N ILE A 134 -12.14 2.62 1.42
CA ILE A 134 -13.47 2.15 0.98
C ILE A 134 -13.38 1.50 -0.40
N LEU A 135 -12.67 2.13 -1.35
CA LEU A 135 -12.49 1.58 -2.70
C LEU A 135 -11.72 0.25 -2.70
N GLY A 136 -10.65 0.15 -1.92
CA GLY A 136 -9.89 -1.09 -1.78
C GLY A 136 -10.72 -2.23 -1.20
N SER A 137 -11.52 -1.93 -0.17
CA SER A 137 -12.45 -2.91 0.42
C SER A 137 -13.51 -3.37 -0.59
N ALA A 138 -14.09 -2.42 -1.33
CA ALA A 138 -15.07 -2.71 -2.38
C ALA A 138 -14.45 -3.53 -3.54
N ALA A 139 -13.19 -3.25 -3.92
CA ALA A 139 -12.49 -4.03 -4.93
C ALA A 139 -12.31 -5.51 -4.51
N GLY A 140 -11.97 -5.75 -3.24
CA GLY A 140 -11.90 -7.09 -2.69
C GLY A 140 -13.25 -7.80 -2.68
N LEU A 141 -14.32 -7.06 -2.32
CA LEU A 141 -15.69 -7.57 -2.33
C LEU A 141 -16.16 -8.04 -3.71
N VAL A 142 -15.82 -7.29 -4.77
CA VAL A 142 -16.19 -7.64 -6.15
C VAL A 142 -15.59 -8.99 -6.57
N LEU A 143 -14.34 -9.29 -6.19
CA LEU A 143 -13.74 -10.60 -6.47
C LEU A 143 -14.27 -11.71 -5.57
N ALA A 144 -14.79 -11.34 -4.40
CA ALA A 144 -15.28 -12.27 -3.40
C ALA A 144 -16.69 -12.80 -3.70
N ALA A 145 -17.47 -12.12 -4.54
CA ALA A 145 -18.87 -12.43 -4.84
C ALA A 145 -19.25 -13.93 -5.04
N PRO A 146 -18.36 -14.82 -5.54
CA PRO A 146 -18.64 -16.26 -5.62
C PRO A 146 -18.54 -17.04 -4.29
N HIS A 147 -18.11 -16.42 -3.17
CA HIS A 147 -17.66 -17.12 -1.96
C HIS A 147 -18.54 -16.85 -0.73
N MET A 148 -18.79 -17.90 0.06
CA MET A 148 -19.65 -17.87 1.27
C MET A 148 -19.12 -16.93 2.38
N ASP A 149 -17.85 -16.54 2.35
CA ASP A 149 -17.22 -15.71 3.38
C ASP A 149 -17.26 -14.20 3.07
N VAL A 150 -18.01 -13.77 2.03
CA VAL A 150 -18.08 -12.36 1.57
C VAL A 150 -18.44 -11.38 2.68
N TYR A 151 -19.40 -11.72 3.54
CA TYR A 151 -19.91 -10.80 4.56
C TYR A 151 -18.93 -10.54 5.71
N SER A 152 -17.94 -11.41 5.89
CA SER A 152 -16.92 -11.27 6.95
C SER A 152 -15.91 -10.14 6.69
N GLY A 153 -15.87 -9.58 5.48
CA GLY A 153 -14.88 -8.57 5.09
C GLY A 153 -13.47 -9.11 4.84
N MET A 154 -13.25 -10.43 4.98
CA MET A 154 -11.94 -11.08 4.87
C MET A 154 -11.30 -10.96 3.47
N TRP A 155 -12.10 -10.68 2.45
CA TRP A 155 -11.60 -10.46 1.10
C TRP A 155 -11.17 -9.01 0.82
N GLY A 156 -11.58 -8.06 1.67
CA GLY A 156 -11.35 -6.62 1.47
C GLY A 156 -10.07 -6.09 2.08
N TYR A 157 -9.67 -6.56 3.26
CA TYR A 157 -8.65 -5.86 4.08
C TYR A 157 -7.25 -5.77 3.44
N ASN A 158 -6.82 -6.79 2.71
CA ASN A 158 -5.53 -6.74 2.00
C ASN A 158 -5.58 -5.69 0.88
N SER A 159 -6.69 -5.63 0.16
CA SER A 159 -6.93 -4.64 -0.90
C SER A 159 -7.13 -3.21 -0.37
N VAL A 160 -7.67 -3.05 0.84
CA VAL A 160 -7.71 -1.76 1.56
C VAL A 160 -6.29 -1.20 1.69
N LEU A 161 -5.37 -2.00 2.23
CA LEU A 161 -4.00 -1.59 2.49
C LEU A 161 -3.23 -1.28 1.20
N SER A 162 -3.39 -2.10 0.15
CA SER A 162 -2.70 -1.86 -1.12
C SER A 162 -3.24 -0.63 -1.84
N CYS A 163 -4.57 -0.42 -1.81
CA CYS A 163 -5.20 0.74 -2.43
C CYS A 163 -4.79 2.05 -1.73
N ILE A 164 -4.72 2.07 -0.39
CA ILE A 164 -4.21 3.22 0.36
C ILE A 164 -2.74 3.50 0.01
N ALA A 165 -1.90 2.46 0.00
CA ALA A 165 -0.47 2.61 -0.22
C ALA A 165 -0.15 3.22 -1.60
N ILE A 166 -0.76 2.71 -2.67
CA ILE A 166 -0.56 3.22 -4.04
C ILE A 166 -1.39 4.48 -4.31
N GLY A 167 -2.56 4.62 -3.68
CA GLY A 167 -3.52 5.69 -3.88
C GLY A 167 -3.19 7.03 -3.20
N GLY A 168 -1.90 7.35 -3.06
CA GLY A 168 -1.49 8.67 -2.57
C GLY A 168 -0.38 8.65 -1.51
N VAL A 169 -0.12 7.53 -0.84
CA VAL A 169 0.93 7.46 0.20
C VAL A 169 2.31 7.32 -0.42
N PHE A 170 2.56 6.30 -1.25
CA PHE A 170 3.88 6.06 -1.86
C PHE A 170 3.99 6.55 -3.30
N TYR A 171 2.85 6.78 -3.96
CA TYR A 171 2.78 7.50 -5.22
C TYR A 171 2.04 8.82 -5.01
N ALA A 172 2.53 9.89 -5.64
CA ALA A 172 1.83 11.17 -5.60
C ALA A 172 0.50 11.06 -6.36
N LEU A 173 -0.59 11.54 -5.75
CA LEU A 173 -1.92 11.31 -6.28
C LEU A 173 -2.19 12.06 -7.60
N THR A 174 -2.33 11.28 -8.67
CA THR A 174 -2.81 11.68 -10.00
C THR A 174 -3.92 10.74 -10.44
N TRP A 175 -4.57 11.03 -11.57
CA TRP A 175 -5.59 10.12 -12.11
C TRP A 175 -5.00 8.76 -12.51
N GLN A 176 -3.78 8.76 -13.04
CA GLN A 176 -3.04 7.57 -13.45
C GLN A 176 -2.70 6.69 -12.24
N THR A 177 -2.20 7.29 -11.15
CA THR A 177 -1.88 6.52 -9.94
C THR A 177 -3.14 6.06 -9.21
N HIS A 178 -4.25 6.80 -9.31
CA HIS A 178 -5.55 6.35 -8.81
C HIS A 178 -6.02 5.09 -9.55
N MET A 179 -5.95 5.06 -10.89
CA MET A 179 -6.22 3.83 -11.66
C MET A 179 -5.25 2.70 -11.30
N LEU A 180 -3.97 3.01 -11.13
CA LEU A 180 -2.97 2.03 -10.69
C LEU A 180 -3.29 1.46 -9.30
N ALA A 181 -3.80 2.28 -8.38
CA ALA A 181 -4.22 1.85 -7.05
C ALA A 181 -5.41 0.89 -7.10
N LEU A 182 -6.37 1.11 -8.01
CA LEU A 182 -7.48 0.17 -8.24
C LEU A 182 -7.00 -1.16 -8.82
N ILE A 183 -6.09 -1.11 -9.80
CA ILE A 183 -5.47 -2.32 -10.38
C ILE A 183 -4.70 -3.08 -9.28
N CYS A 184 -3.94 -2.39 -8.45
CA CYS A 184 -3.23 -2.99 -7.32
C CYS A 184 -4.19 -3.61 -6.30
N ALA A 185 -5.33 -2.97 -6.01
CA ALA A 185 -6.35 -3.49 -5.12
C ALA A 185 -6.97 -4.79 -5.64
N PHE A 186 -7.32 -4.85 -6.93
CA PHE A 186 -7.83 -6.07 -7.57
C PHE A 186 -6.79 -7.18 -7.64
N PHE A 187 -5.55 -6.84 -8.00
CA PHE A 187 -4.43 -7.79 -7.97
C PHE A 187 -4.20 -8.34 -6.56
N CYS A 188 -4.28 -7.48 -5.55
CA CYS A 188 -4.13 -7.87 -4.15
C CYS A 188 -5.27 -8.78 -3.65
N ALA A 189 -6.50 -8.57 -4.11
CA ALA A 189 -7.63 -9.45 -3.81
C ALA A 189 -7.40 -10.85 -4.41
N TYR A 190 -6.93 -10.93 -5.66
CA TYR A 190 -6.55 -12.20 -6.28
C TYR A 190 -5.39 -12.89 -5.53
N MET A 191 -4.34 -12.13 -5.20
CA MET A 191 -3.22 -12.60 -4.38
C MET A 191 -3.68 -13.10 -3.01
N THR A 192 -4.73 -12.52 -2.43
CA THR A 192 -5.31 -12.98 -1.17
C THR A 192 -5.84 -14.40 -1.30
N SER A 193 -6.54 -14.73 -2.38
CA SER A 193 -7.00 -16.10 -2.66
C SER A 193 -5.83 -17.07 -2.84
N ALA A 194 -4.82 -16.68 -3.65
CA ALA A 194 -3.66 -17.53 -3.93
C ALA A 194 -2.81 -17.83 -2.68
N ILE A 195 -2.45 -16.77 -1.93
CA ILE A 195 -1.65 -16.90 -0.72
C ILE A 195 -2.44 -17.61 0.39
N SER A 196 -3.76 -17.39 0.53
CA SER A 196 -4.57 -18.11 1.51
C SER A 196 -4.58 -19.62 1.25
N LYS A 197 -4.69 -20.04 -0.01
CA LYS A 197 -4.57 -21.46 -0.38
C LYS A 197 -3.19 -22.01 -0.03
N LEU A 198 -2.12 -21.31 -0.40
CA LEU A 198 -0.76 -21.72 -0.10
C LEU A 198 -0.52 -21.84 1.42
N MET A 199 -0.93 -20.84 2.19
CA MET A 199 -0.75 -20.82 3.65
C MET A 199 -1.61 -21.88 4.36
N SER A 200 -2.80 -22.20 3.83
CA SER A 200 -3.64 -23.27 4.40
C SER A 200 -2.98 -24.65 4.35
N VAL A 201 -2.14 -24.92 3.34
CA VAL A 201 -1.35 -26.17 3.27
C VAL A 201 -0.29 -26.22 4.39
N LEU A 202 0.18 -25.06 4.83
CA LEU A 202 1.14 -24.91 5.92
C LEU A 202 0.45 -24.76 7.29
N ALA A 203 -0.89 -24.89 7.37
CA ALA A 203 -1.69 -24.59 8.55
C ALA A 203 -1.47 -23.17 9.10
N LEU A 204 -1.31 -22.19 8.20
CA LEU A 204 -1.09 -20.78 8.52
C LEU A 204 -2.17 -19.87 7.93
N PRO A 205 -2.46 -18.72 8.57
CA PRO A 205 -3.27 -17.67 7.97
C PRO A 205 -2.48 -16.86 6.93
N ALA A 206 -3.17 -16.31 5.93
CA ALA A 206 -2.56 -15.39 4.97
C ALA A 206 -2.09 -14.08 5.60
N CYS A 207 -2.75 -13.63 6.68
CA CYS A 207 -2.52 -12.32 7.29
C CYS A 207 -2.45 -11.22 6.20
N THR A 208 -1.47 -10.33 6.30
CA THR A 208 -1.26 -9.25 5.32
C THR A 208 -0.14 -9.54 4.33
N TRP A 209 0.23 -10.83 4.14
CA TRP A 209 1.19 -11.22 3.09
C TRP A 209 0.75 -10.79 1.68
N PRO A 210 -0.53 -10.95 1.28
CA PRO A 210 -1.00 -10.49 -0.03
C PRO A 210 -0.75 -9.00 -0.24
N PHE A 211 -1.13 -8.18 0.75
CA PHE A 211 -0.88 -6.74 0.73
C PHE A 211 0.60 -6.41 0.53
N CYS A 212 1.49 -6.98 1.36
CA CYS A 212 2.92 -6.65 1.29
C CYS A 212 3.50 -7.01 -0.08
N LEU A 213 3.24 -8.23 -0.56
CA LEU A 213 3.79 -8.70 -1.83
C LEU A 213 3.24 -7.89 -3.02
N SER A 214 1.92 -7.69 -3.07
CA SER A 214 1.29 -6.91 -4.14
C SER A 214 1.79 -5.47 -4.19
N THR A 215 1.85 -4.81 -3.04
CA THR A 215 2.26 -3.41 -2.99
C THR A 215 3.75 -3.23 -3.31
N LEU A 216 4.62 -4.14 -2.83
CA LEU A 216 6.04 -4.11 -3.17
C LEU A 216 6.28 -4.33 -4.67
N ILE A 217 5.57 -5.27 -5.29
CA ILE A 217 5.63 -5.47 -6.75
C ILE A 217 5.27 -4.17 -7.48
N PHE A 218 4.19 -3.51 -7.07
CA PHE A 218 3.74 -2.27 -7.71
C PHE A 218 4.67 -1.08 -7.45
N LEU A 219 5.35 -1.02 -6.30
CA LEU A 219 6.36 0.00 -6.02
C LEU A 219 7.69 -0.22 -6.74
N LEU A 220 7.95 -1.46 -7.17
CA LEU A 220 9.07 -1.83 -8.02
C LEU A 220 8.78 -1.57 -9.51
N LEU A 221 7.52 -1.37 -9.89
CA LEU A 221 7.19 -1.00 -11.27
C LEU A 221 7.77 0.39 -11.58
N SER A 222 8.82 0.39 -12.41
CA SER A 222 9.35 1.61 -12.99
C SER A 222 8.44 2.05 -14.15
N SER A 223 8.19 3.35 -14.23
CA SER A 223 7.49 3.94 -15.37
C SER A 223 8.14 5.23 -15.79
N GLU A 224 8.25 5.42 -17.10
CA GLU A 224 8.71 6.66 -17.72
C GLU A 224 7.61 7.74 -17.71
N ASN A 225 6.38 7.40 -17.32
CA ASN A 225 5.27 8.35 -17.33
C ASN A 225 5.42 9.34 -16.16
N PRO A 226 5.59 10.66 -16.42
CA PRO A 226 5.76 11.67 -15.37
C PRO A 226 4.50 11.86 -14.49
N ALA A 227 3.35 11.27 -14.87
CA ALA A 227 2.16 11.23 -14.04
C ALA A 227 2.21 10.14 -12.95
N MET A 228 3.06 9.12 -13.09
CA MET A 228 3.26 8.04 -12.11
C MET A 228 4.54 8.29 -11.32
N CYS A 229 4.49 9.31 -10.47
CA CYS A 229 5.63 9.72 -9.66
C CYS A 229 5.63 8.97 -8.32
N ARG A 230 6.59 8.05 -8.16
CA ARG A 230 6.91 7.45 -6.86
C ARG A 230 7.63 8.47 -5.99
N LEU A 231 7.21 8.57 -4.73
CA LEU A 231 7.81 9.49 -3.77
C LEU A 231 9.01 8.82 -3.08
N PRO A 232 10.12 9.54 -2.86
CA PRO A 232 11.20 9.02 -2.03
C PRO A 232 10.71 8.87 -0.59
N LEU A 233 11.10 7.78 0.08
CA LEU A 233 10.56 7.44 1.40
C LEU A 233 10.78 8.52 2.46
N SER A 234 11.85 9.31 2.34
CA SER A 234 12.15 10.42 3.24
C SER A 234 11.13 11.57 3.17
N SER A 235 10.36 11.65 2.09
CA SER A 235 9.34 12.68 1.85
C SER A 235 7.90 12.18 1.99
N VAL A 236 7.70 10.88 2.20
CA VAL A 236 6.37 10.27 2.28
C VAL A 236 5.68 10.71 3.57
N SER A 237 4.48 11.27 3.42
CA SER A 237 3.57 11.58 4.52
C SER A 237 2.15 11.09 4.17
N TYR A 238 1.16 11.98 4.11
CA TYR A 238 -0.22 11.69 3.70
C TYR A 238 -0.52 12.23 2.28
N PRO A 239 -1.52 11.69 1.56
CA PRO A 239 -1.77 12.00 0.15
C PRO A 239 -1.87 13.48 -0.21
N GLU A 240 -2.50 14.28 0.63
CA GLU A 240 -2.70 15.71 0.41
C GLU A 240 -1.35 16.46 0.42
N GLU A 241 -0.52 16.24 1.43
CA GLU A 241 0.82 16.83 1.55
C GLU A 241 1.77 16.33 0.45
N ASN A 242 1.73 15.02 0.18
CA ASN A 242 2.46 14.38 -0.91
C ASN A 242 2.13 15.02 -2.28
N ARG A 243 0.86 15.40 -2.48
CA ARG A 243 0.42 16.11 -3.70
C ARG A 243 0.94 17.56 -3.73
N HIS A 244 1.02 18.24 -2.59
CA HIS A 244 1.63 19.57 -2.49
C HIS A 244 3.12 19.52 -2.81
N TYR A 245 3.86 18.56 -2.26
CA TYR A 245 5.26 18.31 -2.57
C TYR A 245 5.50 18.10 -4.08
N LEU A 246 4.67 17.28 -4.73
CA LEU A 246 4.76 17.08 -6.19
C LEU A 246 4.55 18.38 -6.98
N LYS A 247 3.59 19.23 -6.58
CA LYS A 247 3.33 20.51 -7.25
C LYS A 247 4.54 21.44 -7.15
N GLN A 248 5.19 21.48 -5.99
CA GLN A 248 6.41 22.27 -5.78
C GLN A 248 7.55 21.77 -6.68
N LEU A 249 7.79 20.46 -6.74
CA LEU A 249 8.80 19.88 -7.64
C LEU A 249 8.54 20.23 -9.12
N LYS A 250 7.28 20.16 -9.56
CA LYS A 250 6.90 20.54 -10.94
C LYS A 250 7.08 22.03 -11.21
N ALA A 251 6.80 22.89 -10.23
CA ALA A 251 6.99 24.34 -10.36
C ALA A 251 8.48 24.70 -10.43
N SER A 252 9.30 24.16 -9.53
CA SER A 252 10.76 24.35 -9.53
C SER A 252 11.42 23.81 -10.80
N GLY A 253 11.00 22.63 -11.28
CA GLY A 253 11.49 22.07 -12.53
C GLY A 253 11.19 22.96 -13.74
N LYS A 254 9.96 23.51 -13.83
CA LYS A 254 9.61 24.45 -14.90
C LYS A 254 10.39 25.76 -14.83
N ALA A 255 10.62 26.30 -13.63
CA ALA A 255 11.41 27.52 -13.44
C ALA A 255 12.87 27.34 -13.89
N LEU A 256 13.48 26.19 -13.57
CA LEU A 256 14.82 25.83 -14.05
C LEU A 256 14.90 25.72 -15.57
N THR A 257 13.91 25.09 -16.21
CA THR A 257 13.86 25.00 -17.67
C THR A 257 13.66 26.37 -18.33
N HIS A 258 12.79 27.23 -17.78
CA HIS A 258 12.57 28.58 -18.29
C HIS A 258 13.84 29.45 -18.19
N ASN A 259 14.54 29.41 -17.06
CA ASN A 259 15.81 30.13 -16.90
C ASN A 259 16.88 29.60 -17.86
N ARG A 260 16.94 28.29 -18.11
CA ARG A 260 17.91 27.72 -19.05
C ARG A 260 17.62 28.11 -20.50
N VAL A 261 16.35 28.13 -20.91
CA VAL A 261 15.95 28.60 -22.25
C VAL A 261 16.20 30.10 -22.41
N GLY A 262 15.89 30.90 -21.38
CA GLY A 262 16.19 32.34 -21.38
C GLY A 262 17.69 32.62 -21.53
N ASN A 263 18.54 31.93 -20.77
CA ASN A 263 19.99 32.08 -20.87
C ASN A 263 20.55 31.64 -22.24
N LEU A 264 19.95 30.62 -22.88
CA LEU A 264 20.36 30.19 -24.22
C LEU A 264 19.97 31.21 -25.29
N GLN A 265 18.75 31.77 -25.22
CA GLN A 265 18.32 32.83 -26.14
C GLN A 265 19.12 34.11 -25.97
N GLU A 266 19.47 34.47 -24.74
CA GLU A 266 20.30 35.65 -24.44
C GLU A 266 21.74 35.44 -24.94
N SER A 267 22.29 34.22 -24.81
CA SER A 267 23.59 33.85 -25.39
C SER A 267 23.58 33.90 -26.92
N GLU A 268 22.54 33.36 -27.58
CA GLU A 268 22.40 33.40 -29.05
C GLU A 268 22.22 34.84 -29.56
N ALA A 269 21.48 35.69 -28.84
CA ALA A 269 21.33 37.09 -29.19
C ALA A 269 22.64 37.88 -29.04
N ASN A 270 23.45 37.57 -28.02
CA ASN A 270 24.75 38.21 -27.82
C ASN A 270 25.78 37.77 -28.88
N ASP A 271 25.79 36.51 -29.28
CA ASP A 271 26.64 36.00 -30.37
C ASP A 271 26.28 36.66 -31.72
N GLN A 272 24.99 36.93 -31.99
CA GLN A 272 24.58 37.64 -33.21
C GLN A 272 24.94 39.13 -33.18
N LEU A 273 24.83 39.79 -32.01
CA LEU A 273 25.26 41.17 -31.85
C LEU A 273 26.78 41.34 -31.97
N GLU A 274 27.58 40.37 -31.52
CA GLU A 274 29.04 40.41 -31.72
C GLU A 274 29.42 40.22 -33.20
N VAL A 275 28.76 39.32 -33.94
CA VAL A 275 29.02 39.09 -35.37
C VAL A 275 28.60 40.28 -36.25
N GLU A 276 27.59 41.04 -35.87
CA GLU A 276 27.15 42.24 -36.62
C GLU A 276 27.96 43.50 -36.27
N SER A 277 28.88 43.40 -35.31
CA SER A 277 29.70 44.53 -34.82
C SER A 277 31.14 44.55 -35.34
N ASP A 278 31.54 43.73 -36.33
CA ASP A 278 32.85 43.84 -36.99
C ASP A 278 32.82 44.98 -38.04
N PRO A 279 33.40 46.17 -37.76
CA PRO A 279 33.39 47.29 -38.68
C PRO A 279 34.70 47.28 -39.45
N SER A 280 34.87 46.35 -40.39
CA SER A 280 35.97 46.38 -41.36
C SER A 280 35.54 47.06 -42.65
N ASP A 281 34.97 48.25 -42.57
CA ASP A 281 34.92 49.17 -43.71
C ASP A 281 34.80 50.60 -43.18
N SER A 282 35.94 51.27 -43.02
CA SER A 282 36.20 52.55 -43.71
C SER A 282 37.46 53.28 -43.22
N VAL A 283 38.24 53.74 -44.22
CA VAL A 283 39.19 54.85 -44.23
C VAL A 283 40.61 54.63 -43.68
N LYS A 284 41.57 54.47 -44.60
CA LYS A 284 42.63 55.50 -44.81
C LYS A 284 43.34 55.37 -46.16
N VAL A 285 42.98 56.30 -47.05
CA VAL A 285 43.85 56.85 -48.10
C VAL A 285 44.87 57.78 -47.42
N GLN A 286 46.17 57.57 -47.64
CA GLN A 286 47.22 58.59 -47.90
C GLN A 286 48.63 58.01 -47.73
N GLU A 287 49.45 58.24 -48.77
CA GLU A 287 50.91 58.50 -48.86
C GLU A 287 51.77 58.17 -47.61
N MET A 288 52.91 57.47 -47.70
CA MET A 288 54.08 57.67 -48.56
C MET A 288 55.01 56.44 -48.46
#